data_AF-I3TFV5-F1
#
_entry.id   AF-I3TFV5-F1
#
_cell.length_a   1.000
_cell.length_b   1.000
_cell.length_c   1.000
_cell.angle_alpha   90.00
_cell.angle_beta   90.00
_cell.angle_gamma   90.00
#
_symmetry.space_group_name_H-M   'P 1'
#
loop_
_entity.id
_entity.type
_entity.pdbx_description
1 polymer ?
#
loop_
_entity_poly.entity_id
_entity_poly.type
_entity_poly.pdbx_seq_one_letter_code
_entity_poly.pdbx_strand_id
1 'polypeptide(L)'
;MRGEMPVVVALALVLSLIVATIYYSTSTLNYVSTPSGSEQAAWGVIGDEIDSIILSTLARLSSNASSLFTSTFWGNYAEYFSYQSSLVRFNSSAKYEWYYDPVSGNFQRCPTSMRWDVVYNYDDYVCYGLCESNYTSRGFNQSFARFYNAVNLSAQSVSTLLASSLYNTVRNWAGLMNTLGYTVYPSGVIVNASYATTIASNITTGSSYSRVALRVNVTVDVYNPYLGYKRITRWVEIGYTAVFQQGYWKYDGLYLPVYVTAYANFNGVPSSYIVNPNTTRLTVYSGSLALLNFTQTNKGNITMTPVAAYYYGNGTTYLVFRIPISPSYYWPWLQEVAVWRYLVLSSAYCDDSYPPPYSLSLPDPKQPALDMLRRKVTVAFLWAGLLGVEIYGFNLLTGLKLVFKFYVNTNPPSYDWVDSIPFDLFGDERASFPPGTVV
;
A
#
# COMPACT_ATOMS: atom_id res chain seq x y z
N MET A 1 16.30 -82.94 7.72
CA MET A 1 15.83 -82.00 6.68
C MET A 1 14.53 -81.30 7.12
N ARG A 2 14.53 -80.49 8.20
CA ARG A 2 13.34 -79.73 8.68
C ARG A 2 13.55 -78.20 8.71
N GLY A 3 14.70 -77.70 8.24
CA GLY A 3 15.03 -76.27 8.19
C GLY A 3 14.91 -75.64 6.81
N GLU A 4 14.70 -76.42 5.75
CA GLU A 4 14.73 -75.91 4.37
C GLU A 4 13.38 -75.35 3.90
N MET A 5 12.26 -75.92 4.38
CA MET A 5 10.91 -75.45 4.02
C MET A 5 10.64 -73.98 4.41
N PRO A 6 10.98 -73.51 5.64
CA PRO A 6 10.77 -72.11 6.01
C PRO A 6 11.60 -71.14 5.17
N VAL A 7 12.81 -71.54 4.79
CA VAL A 7 13.72 -70.72 3.96
C VAL A 7 13.16 -70.59 2.55
N VAL A 8 12.66 -71.67 1.96
CA VAL A 8 12.06 -71.65 0.61
C VAL A 8 10.79 -70.80 0.59
N VAL A 9 9.94 -70.89 1.62
CA VAL A 9 8.72 -70.07 1.73
C VAL A 9 9.05 -68.58 1.90
N ALA A 10 10.04 -68.24 2.74
CA ALA A 10 10.50 -66.87 2.91
C ALA A 10 11.08 -66.31 1.60
N LEU A 11 11.85 -67.11 0.86
CA LEU A 11 12.42 -66.71 -0.44
C LEU A 11 11.32 -66.44 -1.48
N ALA A 12 10.28 -67.28 -1.53
CA ALA A 12 9.14 -67.11 -2.42
C ALA A 12 8.32 -65.85 -2.09
N LEU A 13 8.13 -65.54 -0.81
CA LEU A 13 7.46 -64.31 -0.37
C LEU A 13 8.27 -63.06 -0.73
N VAL A 14 9.58 -63.08 -0.53
CA VAL A 14 10.47 -61.96 -0.90
C VAL A 14 10.49 -61.76 -2.41
N LEU A 15 10.57 -62.84 -3.20
CA LEU A 15 10.47 -62.76 -4.67
C LEU A 15 9.12 -62.20 -5.12
N SER A 16 8.03 -62.62 -4.50
CA SER A 16 6.68 -62.09 -4.81
C SER A 16 6.57 -60.61 -4.48
N LEU A 17 7.15 -60.17 -3.35
CA LEU A 17 7.19 -58.76 -2.95
C LEU A 17 8.06 -57.94 -3.91
N ILE A 18 9.22 -58.45 -4.32
CA ILE A 18 10.10 -57.80 -5.32
C ILE A 18 9.37 -57.69 -6.66
N VAL A 19 8.72 -58.74 -7.14
CA VAL A 19 7.93 -58.70 -8.38
C VAL A 19 6.78 -57.70 -8.28
N ALA A 20 6.05 -57.68 -7.17
CA ALA A 20 4.98 -56.70 -6.94
C ALA A 20 5.52 -55.26 -6.87
N THR A 21 6.69 -55.05 -6.27
CA THR A 21 7.33 -53.73 -6.17
C THR A 21 7.89 -53.29 -7.52
N ILE A 22 8.48 -54.20 -8.29
CA ILE A 22 8.91 -53.95 -9.68
C ILE A 22 7.67 -53.65 -10.51
N TYR A 23 6.59 -54.41 -10.43
CA TYR A 23 5.35 -54.17 -11.18
C TYR A 23 4.69 -52.85 -10.78
N TYR A 24 4.69 -52.48 -9.50
CA TYR A 24 4.15 -51.20 -9.02
C TYR A 24 5.04 -50.02 -9.46
N SER A 25 6.36 -50.15 -9.36
CA SER A 25 7.30 -49.10 -9.80
C SER A 25 7.38 -48.99 -11.33
N THR A 26 7.34 -50.09 -12.08
CA THR A 26 7.28 -50.06 -13.55
C THR A 26 5.90 -49.69 -14.08
N SER A 27 4.79 -49.99 -13.40
CA SER A 27 3.47 -49.46 -13.80
C SER A 27 3.33 -47.96 -13.51
N THR A 28 4.00 -47.44 -12.49
CA THR A 28 4.07 -46.00 -12.22
C THR A 28 5.13 -45.27 -13.08
N LEU A 29 6.22 -45.94 -13.49
CA LEU A 29 7.27 -45.37 -14.36
C LEU A 29 7.00 -45.55 -15.87
N ASN A 30 6.39 -46.65 -16.32
CA ASN A 30 6.02 -46.87 -17.73
C ASN A 30 4.71 -46.16 -18.11
N TYR A 31 3.98 -45.57 -17.17
CA TYR A 31 2.92 -44.60 -17.46
C TYR A 31 3.43 -43.17 -17.61
N VAL A 32 4.75 -42.98 -17.73
CA VAL A 32 5.31 -41.83 -18.44
C VAL A 32 5.37 -42.22 -19.93
N SER A 33 4.20 -42.44 -20.54
CA SER A 33 4.13 -42.50 -22.00
C SER A 33 4.63 -41.15 -22.52
N THR A 34 5.61 -41.19 -23.41
CA THR A 34 5.89 -40.08 -24.30
C THR A 34 4.59 -39.84 -25.06
N PRO A 35 3.90 -38.70 -24.88
CA PRO A 35 2.54 -38.58 -25.38
C PRO A 35 2.56 -38.65 -26.91
N SER A 36 1.65 -39.42 -27.48
CA SER A 36 1.28 -39.25 -28.90
C SER A 36 0.73 -37.82 -29.10
N GLY A 37 0.88 -37.23 -30.29
CA GLY A 37 0.47 -35.84 -30.54
C GLY A 37 -1.00 -35.54 -30.19
N SER A 38 -1.89 -36.55 -30.26
CA SER A 38 -3.30 -36.47 -29.85
C SER A 38 -3.50 -36.50 -28.33
N GLU A 39 -2.72 -37.29 -27.58
CA GLU A 39 -2.77 -37.31 -26.10
C GLU A 39 -2.25 -35.99 -25.52
N GLN A 40 -1.19 -35.45 -26.10
CA GLN A 40 -0.63 -34.16 -25.66
C GLN A 40 -1.63 -33.02 -25.90
N ALA A 41 -2.35 -33.07 -27.03
CA ALA A 41 -3.43 -32.12 -27.32
C ALA A 41 -4.60 -32.25 -26.32
N ALA A 42 -5.05 -33.48 -26.01
CA ALA A 42 -6.14 -33.70 -25.06
C ALA A 42 -5.79 -33.22 -23.64
N TRP A 43 -4.57 -33.51 -23.17
CA TRP A 43 -4.08 -32.98 -21.90
C TRP A 43 -3.86 -31.47 -21.92
N GLY A 44 -3.54 -30.90 -23.09
CA GLY A 44 -3.46 -29.47 -23.33
C GLY A 44 -4.81 -28.79 -23.08
N VAL A 45 -5.89 -29.32 -23.67
CA VAL A 45 -7.26 -28.80 -23.50
C VAL A 45 -7.67 -28.75 -22.03
N ILE A 46 -7.44 -29.84 -21.27
CA ILE A 46 -7.75 -29.87 -19.82
C ILE A 46 -6.91 -28.82 -19.08
N GLY A 47 -5.64 -28.65 -19.46
CA GLY A 47 -4.79 -27.60 -18.91
C GLY A 47 -5.32 -26.19 -19.20
N ASP A 48 -5.81 -25.93 -20.41
CA ASP A 48 -6.34 -24.64 -20.84
C ASP A 48 -7.70 -24.34 -20.19
N GLU A 49 -8.51 -25.37 -19.92
CA GLU A 49 -9.73 -25.25 -19.11
C GLU A 49 -9.41 -24.79 -17.68
N ILE A 50 -8.37 -25.36 -17.04
CA ILE A 50 -7.94 -24.92 -15.71
C ILE A 50 -7.45 -23.47 -15.75
N ASP A 51 -6.65 -23.08 -16.75
CA ASP A 51 -6.21 -21.69 -16.92
C ASP A 51 -7.41 -20.74 -17.06
N SER A 52 -8.42 -21.13 -17.83
CA SER A 52 -9.68 -20.40 -18.01
C SER A 52 -10.51 -20.30 -16.73
N ILE A 53 -10.55 -21.37 -15.91
CA ILE A 53 -11.22 -21.37 -14.60
C ILE A 53 -10.54 -20.39 -13.65
N ILE A 54 -9.20 -20.37 -13.61
CA ILE A 54 -8.44 -19.43 -12.78
C ILE A 54 -8.79 -17.99 -13.18
N LEU A 55 -8.64 -17.65 -14.47
CA LEU A 55 -8.87 -16.30 -14.97
C LEU A 55 -10.32 -15.83 -14.80
N SER A 56 -11.29 -16.65 -15.16
CA SER A 56 -12.71 -16.31 -15.02
C SER A 56 -13.12 -16.15 -13.56
N THR A 57 -12.57 -16.96 -12.64
CA THR A 57 -12.84 -16.84 -11.22
C THR A 57 -12.24 -15.57 -10.63
N LEU A 58 -11.01 -15.22 -11.02
CA LEU A 58 -10.39 -13.95 -10.63
C LEU A 58 -11.26 -12.77 -11.09
N ALA A 59 -11.57 -12.68 -12.38
CA ALA A 59 -12.38 -11.59 -12.92
C ALA A 59 -13.75 -11.49 -12.22
N ARG A 60 -14.43 -12.62 -12.01
CA ARG A 60 -15.73 -12.67 -11.30
C ARG A 60 -15.64 -12.18 -9.86
N LEU A 61 -14.56 -12.48 -9.15
CA LEU A 61 -14.39 -12.14 -7.73
C LEU A 61 -13.76 -10.77 -7.50
N SER A 62 -13.30 -10.09 -8.55
CA SER A 62 -12.59 -8.80 -8.49
C SER A 62 -13.28 -7.76 -7.60
N SER A 63 -14.59 -7.55 -7.77
CA SER A 63 -15.36 -6.59 -6.96
C SER A 63 -15.43 -6.99 -5.49
N ASN A 64 -15.68 -8.28 -5.20
CA ASN A 64 -15.76 -8.79 -3.83
C ASN A 64 -14.40 -8.73 -3.14
N ALA A 65 -13.33 -9.10 -3.85
CA ALA A 65 -11.96 -9.00 -3.38
C ALA A 65 -11.57 -7.55 -3.07
N SER A 66 -11.93 -6.60 -3.95
CA SER A 66 -11.68 -5.18 -3.74
C SER A 66 -12.43 -4.63 -2.52
N SER A 67 -13.70 -5.00 -2.37
CA SER A 67 -14.52 -4.61 -1.22
C SER A 67 -14.00 -5.20 0.08
N LEU A 68 -13.54 -6.45 0.07
CA LEU A 68 -12.94 -7.09 1.23
C LEU A 68 -11.60 -6.44 1.59
N PHE A 69 -10.75 -6.19 0.60
CA PHE A 69 -9.47 -5.52 0.82
C PHE A 69 -9.68 -4.16 1.47
N THR A 70 -10.56 -3.34 0.90
CA THR A 70 -10.82 -1.98 1.40
C THR A 70 -11.47 -1.99 2.77
N SER A 71 -12.45 -2.87 3.04
CA SER A 71 -13.08 -2.96 4.35
C SER A 71 -12.13 -3.46 5.43
N THR A 72 -11.33 -4.50 5.15
CA THR A 72 -10.28 -4.98 6.06
C THR A 72 -9.24 -3.90 6.32
N PHE A 73 -8.82 -3.16 5.29
CA PHE A 73 -7.86 -2.08 5.45
C PHE A 73 -8.40 -1.00 6.38
N TRP A 74 -9.59 -0.43 6.10
CA TRP A 74 -10.15 0.64 6.92
C TRP A 74 -10.58 0.18 8.32
N GLY A 75 -10.87 -1.10 8.50
CA GLY A 75 -11.13 -1.69 9.81
C GLY A 75 -9.89 -1.84 10.69
N ASN A 76 -8.69 -1.87 10.10
CA ASN A 76 -7.42 -2.13 10.81
C ASN A 76 -6.43 -0.97 10.77
N TYR A 77 -6.59 -0.05 9.82
CA TYR A 77 -5.73 1.11 9.69
C TYR A 77 -6.23 2.27 10.53
N ALA A 78 -5.36 2.76 11.40
CA ALA A 78 -5.48 4.05 12.06
C ALA A 78 -4.09 4.68 12.08
N GLU A 79 -4.00 5.97 11.73
CA GLU A 79 -2.80 6.74 11.99
C GLU A 79 -2.42 6.65 13.48
N TYR A 80 -1.12 6.66 13.77
CA TYR A 80 -0.66 6.68 15.15
C TYR A 80 -0.70 8.12 15.67
N PHE A 81 -1.57 8.35 16.66
CA PHE A 81 -1.63 9.61 17.41
C PHE A 81 -1.05 9.37 18.80
N SER A 82 0.01 10.09 19.12
CA SER A 82 0.67 10.08 20.42
C SER A 82 0.42 11.45 21.02
N TYR A 83 -0.42 11.51 22.05
CA TYR A 83 -0.65 12.72 22.85
C TYR A 83 0.59 12.97 23.70
N GLN A 84 1.69 13.40 23.09
CA GLN A 84 2.80 13.97 23.84
C GLN A 84 2.52 15.42 24.19
N SER A 85 3.13 15.88 25.28
CA SER A 85 3.02 17.25 25.79
C SER A 85 3.31 18.22 24.65
N SER A 86 2.33 19.06 24.34
CA SER A 86 2.47 20.19 23.44
C SER A 86 3.76 20.99 23.73
N LEU A 87 4.45 21.46 22.70
CA LEU A 87 5.60 22.34 22.92
C LEU A 87 5.09 23.72 23.32
N VAL A 88 4.98 23.94 24.63
CA VAL A 88 4.54 25.23 25.17
C VAL A 88 5.63 26.29 25.00
N ARG A 89 5.32 27.37 24.28
CA ARG A 89 6.06 28.64 24.40
C ARG A 89 5.40 29.54 25.45
N PHE A 90 6.21 30.33 26.14
CA PHE A 90 5.73 31.34 27.08
C PHE A 90 6.21 32.71 26.64
N ASN A 91 5.27 33.65 26.47
CA ASN A 91 5.61 35.08 26.47
C ASN A 91 5.61 35.57 27.92
N SER A 92 6.78 35.90 28.46
CA SER A 92 6.95 36.27 29.86
C SER A 92 6.53 37.71 30.21
N SER A 93 6.11 38.52 29.23
CA SER A 93 6.05 39.98 29.39
C SER A 93 4.67 40.64 29.36
N ALA A 94 3.56 39.92 29.16
CA ALA A 94 2.23 40.53 29.04
C ALA A 94 1.25 40.04 30.13
N LYS A 95 0.34 40.92 30.57
CA LYS A 95 -0.75 40.66 31.55
C LYS A 95 -2.10 40.67 30.80
N TYR A 96 -2.92 39.62 30.99
CA TYR A 96 -4.23 39.30 30.37
C TYR A 96 -4.92 40.38 29.50
N GLU A 97 -5.35 39.99 28.29
CA GLU A 97 -6.20 40.81 27.40
C GLU A 97 -7.62 40.24 27.28
N TRP A 98 -8.61 41.13 27.06
CA TRP A 98 -10.00 40.77 26.82
C TRP A 98 -10.25 40.66 25.30
N TYR A 99 -10.84 39.54 24.85
CA TYR A 99 -11.13 39.26 23.44
C TYR A 99 -12.62 38.99 23.24
N TYR A 100 -13.20 39.42 22.12
CA TYR A 100 -14.59 39.17 21.75
C TYR A 100 -14.70 37.98 20.80
N ASP A 101 -15.34 36.90 21.23
CA ASP A 101 -15.59 35.71 20.41
C ASP A 101 -16.86 35.89 19.57
N PRO A 102 -16.75 35.98 18.23
CA PRO A 102 -17.90 36.20 17.35
C PRO A 102 -18.80 34.96 17.20
N VAL A 103 -18.35 33.77 17.59
CA VAL A 103 -19.14 32.53 17.56
C VAL A 103 -20.00 32.40 18.84
N SER A 104 -19.46 32.78 20.00
CA SER A 104 -20.20 32.74 21.28
C SER A 104 -20.83 34.07 21.70
N GLY A 105 -20.52 35.18 21.01
CA GLY A 105 -21.05 36.51 21.27
C GLY A 105 -20.57 37.17 22.57
N ASN A 106 -19.53 36.63 23.20
CA ASN A 106 -19.07 37.03 24.54
C ASN A 106 -17.60 37.47 24.56
N PHE A 107 -17.26 38.36 25.50
CA PHE A 107 -15.88 38.69 25.80
C PHE A 107 -15.25 37.62 26.72
N GLN A 108 -14.19 36.96 26.25
CA GLN A 108 -13.39 36.02 27.02
C GLN A 108 -12.06 36.63 27.43
N ARG A 109 -11.54 36.20 28.58
CA ARG A 109 -10.24 36.65 29.10
C ARG A 109 -9.16 35.71 28.62
N CYS A 110 -8.28 36.16 27.73
CA CYS A 110 -7.20 35.36 27.19
C CYS A 110 -5.91 35.56 28.02
N PRO A 111 -5.20 34.49 28.41
CA PRO A 111 -3.86 34.59 28.95
C PRO A 111 -2.93 35.20 27.90
N THR A 112 -2.19 36.24 28.27
CA THR A 112 -1.14 36.87 27.46
C THR A 112 0.13 36.02 27.36
N SER A 113 0.23 34.96 28.17
CA SER A 113 1.07 33.82 27.83
C SER A 113 0.39 33.06 26.71
N MET A 114 0.78 33.33 25.47
CA MET A 114 0.36 32.48 24.36
C MET A 114 0.99 31.11 24.52
N ARG A 115 0.17 30.18 24.97
CA ARG A 115 0.42 28.76 24.80
C ARG A 115 0.22 28.46 23.32
N TRP A 116 1.29 28.65 22.55
CA TRP A 116 1.40 27.95 21.28
C TRP A 116 1.58 26.50 21.67
N ASP A 117 0.49 25.77 21.78
CA ASP A 117 0.60 24.35 21.55
C ASP A 117 0.90 24.26 20.05
N VAL A 118 2.19 24.24 19.69
CA VAL A 118 2.57 23.60 18.43
C VAL A 118 1.98 22.21 18.60
N VAL A 119 0.99 21.86 17.78
CA VAL A 119 0.29 20.58 17.92
C VAL A 119 1.35 19.50 17.85
N TYR A 120 1.66 18.87 18.99
CA TYR A 120 2.37 17.60 19.02
C TYR A 120 1.33 16.55 19.35
N ASN A 121 0.65 16.03 18.32
CA ASN A 121 -0.16 14.82 18.46
C ASN A 121 0.06 13.80 17.35
N TYR A 122 1.15 13.95 16.62
CA TYR A 122 1.55 13.01 15.59
C TYR A 122 3.06 12.89 15.79
N ASP A 123 3.55 11.70 16.14
CA ASP A 123 4.99 11.47 16.34
C ASP A 123 5.68 11.50 14.95
N ASP A 124 5.57 12.61 14.23
CA ASP A 124 6.04 12.82 12.88
C ASP A 124 7.56 12.75 12.79
N TYR A 125 8.07 12.70 11.56
CA TYR A 125 9.44 13.14 11.31
C TYR A 125 9.58 14.56 11.87
N VAL A 126 10.27 14.74 12.99
CA VAL A 126 10.57 16.06 13.55
C VAL A 126 12.07 16.25 13.51
N CYS A 127 12.50 17.21 12.73
CA CYS A 127 13.90 17.60 12.69
C CYS A 127 14.04 19.10 12.93
N TYR A 128 14.94 19.45 13.85
CA TYR A 128 15.30 20.82 14.14
C TYR A 128 16.25 21.34 13.04
N GLY A 129 15.85 22.42 12.37
CA GLY A 129 16.58 23.01 11.25
C GLY A 129 16.10 22.52 9.87
N LEU A 130 16.96 22.76 8.86
CA LEU A 130 16.86 22.17 7.53
C LEU A 130 17.56 20.82 7.55
N CYS A 131 16.92 19.80 7.03
CA CYS A 131 17.21 18.44 7.45
C CYS A 131 17.64 17.57 6.28
N GLU A 132 18.94 17.26 6.26
CA GLU A 132 19.63 16.34 5.35
C GLU A 132 19.86 14.94 5.99
N SER A 133 18.90 14.02 5.79
CA SER A 133 19.02 12.54 5.89
C SER A 133 19.22 11.74 7.21
N ASN A 134 19.55 12.27 8.40
CA ASN A 134 19.78 11.46 9.63
C ASN A 134 18.71 11.59 10.75
N TYR A 135 17.82 10.60 10.97
CA TYR A 135 16.62 10.78 11.85
C TYR A 135 16.12 9.58 12.66
N THR A 136 15.46 9.91 13.78
CA THR A 136 14.58 9.03 14.57
C THR A 136 13.10 9.43 14.36
N SER A 137 12.38 8.73 13.48
CA SER A 137 11.01 9.04 13.07
C SER A 137 9.99 8.11 13.74
N ARG A 138 9.90 8.11 15.08
CA ARG A 138 9.18 7.07 15.85
C ARG A 138 7.72 6.90 15.44
N GLY A 139 6.93 7.96 15.32
CA GLY A 139 5.50 7.85 14.98
C GLY A 139 5.23 7.75 13.50
N PHE A 140 6.04 8.38 12.65
CA PHE A 140 5.99 8.08 11.22
C PHE A 140 6.21 6.58 11.02
N ASN A 141 7.21 5.98 11.68
CA ASN A 141 7.47 4.54 11.63
C ASN A 141 6.32 3.72 12.21
N GLN A 142 5.64 4.18 13.27
CA GLN A 142 4.48 3.48 13.81
C GLN A 142 3.24 3.60 12.92
N SER A 143 2.95 4.78 12.38
CA SER A 143 1.91 5.02 11.37
C SER A 143 2.16 4.20 10.12
N PHE A 144 3.41 4.15 9.64
CA PHE A 144 3.83 3.32 8.52
C PHE A 144 3.72 1.83 8.83
N ALA A 145 4.11 1.38 10.03
CA ALA A 145 3.95 -0.01 10.46
C ALA A 145 2.46 -0.42 10.53
N ARG A 146 1.58 0.45 11.04
CA ARG A 146 0.13 0.24 11.05
C ARG A 146 -0.43 0.18 9.64
N PHE A 147 -0.02 1.11 8.77
CA PHE A 147 -0.39 1.13 7.36
C PHE A 147 0.03 -0.16 6.64
N TYR A 148 1.30 -0.54 6.77
CA TYR A 148 1.86 -1.76 6.18
C TYR A 148 1.16 -3.02 6.70
N ASN A 149 0.89 -3.09 8.01
CA ASN A 149 0.17 -4.21 8.62
C ASN A 149 -1.27 -4.31 8.08
N ALA A 150 -1.99 -3.19 7.98
CA ALA A 150 -3.34 -3.17 7.43
C ALA A 150 -3.39 -3.63 5.97
N VAL A 151 -2.41 -3.23 5.14
CA VAL A 151 -2.26 -3.71 3.75
C VAL A 151 -2.03 -5.22 3.72
N ASN A 152 -1.11 -5.74 4.54
CA ASN A 152 -0.81 -7.18 4.56
C ASN A 152 -2.00 -8.02 5.03
N LEU A 153 -2.70 -7.60 6.09
CA LEU A 153 -3.92 -8.28 6.56
C LEU A 153 -5.02 -8.30 5.49
N SER A 154 -5.15 -7.21 4.74
CA SER A 154 -6.09 -7.09 3.63
C SER A 154 -5.74 -8.04 2.49
N ALA A 155 -4.45 -8.10 2.10
CA ALA A 155 -3.94 -9.04 1.11
C ALA A 155 -4.19 -10.50 1.53
N GLN A 156 -3.89 -10.86 2.78
CA GLN A 156 -4.13 -12.20 3.34
C GLN A 156 -5.62 -12.59 3.34
N SER A 157 -6.49 -11.62 3.65
CA SER A 157 -7.94 -11.83 3.62
C SER A 157 -8.42 -12.13 2.20
N VAL A 158 -7.91 -11.39 1.20
CA VAL A 158 -8.21 -11.65 -0.22
C VAL A 158 -7.66 -12.99 -0.69
N SER A 159 -6.41 -13.35 -0.34
CA SER A 159 -5.86 -14.65 -0.74
C SER A 159 -6.67 -15.82 -0.18
N THR A 160 -7.17 -15.70 1.06
CA THR A 160 -8.00 -16.73 1.68
C THR A 160 -9.34 -16.86 0.94
N LEU A 161 -10.01 -15.75 0.65
CA LEU A 161 -11.26 -15.72 -0.13
C LEU A 161 -11.06 -16.37 -1.51
N LEU A 162 -9.98 -16.01 -2.21
CA LEU A 162 -9.67 -16.51 -3.54
C LEU A 162 -9.39 -18.01 -3.52
N ALA A 163 -8.54 -18.48 -2.60
CA ALA A 163 -8.21 -19.90 -2.47
C ALA A 163 -9.47 -20.75 -2.26
N SER A 164 -10.35 -20.37 -1.31
CA SER A 164 -11.59 -21.10 -1.05
C SER A 164 -12.56 -21.07 -2.24
N SER A 165 -12.71 -19.92 -2.91
CA SER A 165 -13.65 -19.79 -4.03
C SER A 165 -13.17 -20.52 -5.30
N LEU A 166 -11.87 -20.48 -5.57
CA LEU A 166 -11.24 -21.24 -6.65
C LEU A 166 -11.32 -22.74 -6.38
N TYR A 167 -11.04 -23.18 -5.15
CA TYR A 167 -11.18 -24.59 -4.78
C TYR A 167 -12.60 -25.10 -5.06
N ASN A 168 -13.63 -24.37 -4.64
CA ASN A 168 -15.02 -24.75 -4.92
C ASN A 168 -15.32 -24.78 -6.42
N THR A 169 -14.80 -23.82 -7.20
CA THR A 169 -15.01 -23.79 -8.65
C THR A 169 -14.33 -24.97 -9.34
N VAL A 170 -13.09 -25.30 -8.97
CA VAL A 170 -12.35 -26.46 -9.50
C VAL A 170 -13.01 -27.77 -9.08
N ARG A 171 -13.57 -27.86 -7.86
CA ARG A 171 -14.34 -29.03 -7.41
C ARG A 171 -15.63 -29.23 -8.22
N ASN A 172 -16.32 -28.16 -8.56
CA ASN A 172 -17.50 -28.23 -9.44
C ASN A 172 -17.11 -28.71 -10.84
N TRP A 173 -16.03 -28.15 -11.41
CA TRP A 173 -15.47 -28.61 -12.68
C TRP A 173 -15.07 -30.09 -12.61
N ALA A 174 -14.40 -30.53 -11.54
CA ALA A 174 -14.03 -31.93 -11.34
C ALA A 174 -15.26 -32.86 -11.33
N GLY A 175 -16.38 -32.41 -10.75
CA GLY A 175 -17.66 -33.11 -10.79
C GLY A 175 -18.19 -33.29 -12.23
N LEU A 176 -18.09 -32.25 -13.07
CA LEU A 176 -18.46 -32.32 -14.49
C LEU A 176 -17.52 -33.22 -15.29
N MET A 177 -16.21 -33.18 -15.02
CA MET A 177 -15.27 -34.08 -15.69
C MET A 177 -15.55 -35.55 -15.37
N ASN A 178 -15.98 -35.83 -14.13
CA ASN A 178 -16.40 -37.17 -13.73
C ASN A 178 -17.62 -37.68 -14.50
N THR A 179 -18.58 -36.82 -14.85
CA THR A 179 -19.73 -37.22 -15.67
C THR A 179 -19.36 -37.43 -17.14
N LEU A 180 -18.25 -36.85 -17.60
CA LEU A 180 -17.71 -37.02 -18.95
C LEU A 180 -16.76 -38.22 -19.09
N GLY A 181 -16.60 -39.04 -18.05
CA GLY A 181 -15.80 -40.27 -18.08
C GLY A 181 -14.32 -40.10 -17.68
N TYR A 182 -13.93 -38.93 -17.17
CA TYR A 182 -12.67 -38.76 -16.46
C TYR A 182 -12.83 -39.13 -14.97
N THR A 183 -11.73 -39.38 -14.27
CA THR A 183 -11.70 -39.52 -12.82
C THR A 183 -10.77 -38.47 -12.25
N VAL A 184 -11.33 -37.44 -11.61
CA VAL A 184 -10.56 -36.41 -10.91
C VAL A 184 -10.49 -36.77 -9.43
N TYR A 185 -9.28 -37.03 -8.93
CA TYR A 185 -9.09 -37.46 -7.55
C TYR A 185 -9.37 -36.30 -6.58
N PRO A 186 -10.26 -36.48 -5.58
CA PRO A 186 -10.54 -35.43 -4.61
C PRO A 186 -9.31 -34.95 -3.83
N SER A 187 -8.44 -35.88 -3.44
CA SER A 187 -7.15 -35.58 -2.79
C SER A 187 -6.11 -34.98 -3.73
N GLY A 188 -6.36 -35.01 -5.04
CA GLY A 188 -5.49 -34.44 -6.06
C GLY A 188 -5.83 -33.01 -6.45
N VAL A 189 -6.92 -32.43 -5.93
CA VAL A 189 -7.28 -31.02 -6.17
C VAL A 189 -6.64 -30.16 -5.08
N ILE A 190 -5.59 -29.44 -5.45
CA ILE A 190 -4.84 -28.54 -4.57
C ILE A 190 -4.92 -27.13 -5.15
N VAL A 191 -5.39 -26.17 -4.35
CA VAL A 191 -5.46 -24.76 -4.74
C VAL A 191 -4.72 -23.94 -3.69
N ASN A 192 -3.80 -23.09 -4.15
CA ASN A 192 -3.09 -22.14 -3.30
C ASN A 192 -3.12 -20.76 -3.94
N ALA A 193 -3.57 -19.76 -3.20
CA ALA A 193 -3.51 -18.36 -3.59
C ALA A 193 -2.59 -17.62 -2.61
N SER A 194 -1.63 -16.87 -3.14
CA SER A 194 -0.71 -16.03 -2.39
C SER A 194 -0.83 -14.60 -2.89
N TYR A 195 -1.18 -13.69 -1.99
CA TYR A 195 -1.22 -12.26 -2.27
C TYR A 195 -0.13 -11.61 -1.43
N ALA A 196 0.94 -11.18 -2.10
CA ALA A 196 2.09 -10.56 -1.46
C ALA A 196 2.14 -9.07 -1.78
N THR A 197 2.36 -8.27 -0.76
CA THR A 197 2.56 -6.82 -0.85
C THR A 197 3.89 -6.43 -0.22
N THR A 198 4.56 -5.42 -0.77
CA THR A 198 5.80 -4.87 -0.22
C THR A 198 5.74 -3.37 -0.40
N ILE A 199 6.00 -2.62 0.67
CA ILE A 199 6.08 -1.17 0.64
C ILE A 199 7.45 -0.80 1.19
N ALA A 200 8.24 -0.13 0.38
CA ALA A 200 9.61 0.24 0.67
C ALA A 200 9.86 1.68 0.24
N SER A 201 11.06 2.16 0.52
CA SER A 201 11.50 3.48 0.10
C SER A 201 13.00 3.47 -0.20
N ASN A 202 13.41 4.31 -1.15
CA ASN A 202 14.80 4.49 -1.52
C ASN A 202 15.25 5.88 -1.07
N ILE A 203 16.17 5.90 -0.10
CA ILE A 203 16.73 7.12 0.47
C ILE A 203 17.43 7.95 -0.59
N THR A 204 18.18 7.29 -1.48
CA THR A 204 19.01 7.94 -2.49
C THR A 204 18.17 8.74 -3.48
N THR A 205 17.00 8.23 -3.86
CA THR A 205 16.10 8.89 -4.82
C THR A 205 14.94 9.64 -4.14
N GLY A 206 14.76 9.47 -2.82
CA GLY A 206 13.61 9.98 -2.08
C GLY A 206 12.28 9.34 -2.48
N SER A 207 12.31 8.16 -3.11
CA SER A 207 11.12 7.53 -3.71
C SER A 207 10.50 6.45 -2.83
N SER A 208 9.17 6.31 -2.90
CA SER A 208 8.43 5.15 -2.43
C SER A 208 8.34 4.11 -3.53
N TYR A 209 8.46 2.84 -3.13
CA TYR A 209 8.23 1.68 -3.98
C TYR A 209 7.15 0.83 -3.36
N SER A 210 6.15 0.47 -4.13
CA SER A 210 5.15 -0.52 -3.74
C SER A 210 5.10 -1.63 -4.76
N ARG A 211 5.25 -2.88 -4.31
CA ARG A 211 5.12 -4.06 -5.15
C ARG A 211 3.96 -4.89 -4.66
N VAL A 212 3.19 -5.41 -5.59
CA VAL A 212 2.15 -6.39 -5.33
C VAL A 212 2.18 -7.50 -6.35
N ALA A 213 1.98 -8.73 -5.89
CA ALA A 213 1.80 -9.90 -6.73
C ALA A 213 0.72 -10.80 -6.13
N LEU A 214 -0.23 -11.20 -6.96
CA LEU A 214 -1.19 -12.25 -6.68
C LEU A 214 -0.80 -13.47 -7.53
N ARG A 215 -0.45 -14.56 -6.87
CA ARG A 215 -0.17 -15.84 -7.50
C ARG A 215 -1.21 -16.87 -7.10
N VAL A 216 -1.81 -17.52 -8.08
CA VAL A 216 -2.72 -18.66 -7.90
C VAL A 216 -2.07 -19.88 -8.53
N ASN A 217 -1.96 -20.96 -7.77
CA ASN A 217 -1.52 -22.26 -8.26
C ASN A 217 -2.66 -23.26 -8.07
N VAL A 218 -2.97 -24.01 -9.12
CA VAL A 218 -3.96 -25.10 -9.12
C VAL A 218 -3.26 -26.35 -9.61
N THR A 219 -3.33 -27.41 -8.80
CA THR A 219 -2.91 -28.75 -9.18
C THR A 219 -4.13 -29.65 -9.15
N VAL A 220 -4.31 -30.45 -10.21
CA VAL A 220 -5.36 -31.46 -10.31
C VAL A 220 -4.75 -32.77 -10.81
N ASP A 221 -5.16 -33.87 -10.19
CA ASP A 221 -4.81 -35.23 -10.63
C ASP A 221 -6.00 -35.84 -11.36
N VAL A 222 -5.80 -36.17 -12.64
CA VAL A 222 -6.84 -36.65 -13.54
C VAL A 222 -6.44 -38.00 -14.12
N TYR A 223 -7.37 -38.95 -14.12
CA TYR A 223 -7.24 -40.23 -14.80
C TYR A 223 -8.30 -40.35 -15.90
N ASN A 224 -7.92 -40.90 -17.05
CA ASN A 224 -8.84 -41.28 -18.11
C ASN A 224 -8.47 -42.72 -18.57
N PRO A 225 -9.44 -43.62 -18.78
CA PRO A 225 -9.17 -44.99 -19.22
C PRO A 225 -8.39 -45.11 -20.53
N TYR A 226 -8.49 -44.11 -21.41
CA TYR A 226 -7.84 -44.07 -22.72
C TYR A 226 -6.55 -43.25 -22.75
N LEU A 227 -6.45 -42.21 -21.91
CA LEU A 227 -5.29 -41.28 -21.89
C LEU A 227 -4.34 -41.50 -20.72
N GLY A 228 -4.72 -42.33 -19.73
CA GLY A 228 -3.93 -42.58 -18.54
C GLY A 228 -4.12 -41.56 -17.42
N TYR A 229 -3.16 -41.60 -16.48
CA TYR A 229 -3.07 -40.66 -15.37
C TYR A 229 -2.20 -39.46 -15.73
N LYS A 230 -2.61 -38.26 -15.33
CA LYS A 230 -1.78 -37.06 -15.40
C LYS A 230 -2.05 -36.13 -14.23
N ARG A 231 -0.95 -35.64 -13.64
CA ARG A 231 -0.97 -34.47 -12.76
C ARG A 231 -0.81 -33.21 -13.60
N ILE A 232 -1.79 -32.33 -13.53
CA ILE A 232 -1.79 -31.05 -14.23
C ILE A 232 -1.57 -29.97 -13.18
N THR A 233 -0.51 -29.19 -13.33
CA THR A 233 -0.24 -28.03 -12.48
C THR A 233 -0.23 -26.78 -13.34
N ARG A 234 -1.13 -25.86 -13.01
CA ARG A 234 -1.29 -24.57 -13.67
C ARG A 234 -1.16 -23.45 -12.67
N TRP A 235 -0.61 -22.32 -13.10
CA TRP A 235 -0.52 -21.15 -12.26
C TRP A 235 -0.54 -19.85 -13.05
N VAL A 236 -1.12 -18.85 -12.40
CA VAL A 236 -1.22 -17.47 -12.90
C VAL A 236 -0.67 -16.55 -11.83
N GLU A 237 0.22 -15.66 -12.23
CA GLU A 237 0.70 -14.57 -11.39
C GLU A 237 0.42 -13.24 -12.08
N ILE A 238 -0.29 -12.34 -11.42
CA ILE A 238 -0.48 -10.96 -11.86
C ILE A 238 0.13 -10.03 -10.82
N GLY A 239 0.76 -8.95 -11.26
CA GLY A 239 1.44 -8.06 -10.33
C GLY A 239 1.78 -6.72 -10.95
N TYR A 240 2.08 -5.75 -10.09
CA TYR A 240 2.66 -4.50 -10.51
C TYR A 240 3.60 -3.94 -9.46
N THR A 241 4.48 -3.05 -9.92
CA THR A 241 5.30 -2.18 -9.08
C THR A 241 4.91 -0.74 -9.35
N ALA A 242 4.60 0.00 -8.29
CA ALA A 242 4.31 1.43 -8.31
C ALA A 242 5.47 2.21 -7.68
N VAL A 243 5.89 3.30 -8.32
CA VAL A 243 6.95 4.19 -7.84
C VAL A 243 6.41 5.62 -7.79
N PHE A 244 6.53 6.25 -6.62
CA PHE A 244 6.21 7.66 -6.40
C PHE A 244 7.43 8.35 -5.81
N GLN A 245 7.87 9.46 -6.41
CA GLN A 245 9.05 10.18 -5.96
C GLN A 245 8.69 11.51 -5.29
N GLN A 246 7.99 12.38 -6.01
CA GLN A 246 7.65 13.72 -5.55
C GLN A 246 6.32 14.15 -6.15
N GLY A 247 5.51 14.87 -5.39
CA GLY A 247 4.35 15.57 -5.90
C GLY A 247 4.72 16.95 -6.45
N TYR A 248 3.75 17.65 -7.02
CA TYR A 248 3.93 19.05 -7.36
C TYR A 248 2.65 19.84 -7.16
N TRP A 249 2.81 21.04 -6.64
CA TRP A 249 1.73 21.98 -6.41
C TRP A 249 1.55 22.88 -7.62
N LYS A 250 0.29 23.06 -8.02
CA LYS A 250 -0.14 24.05 -8.99
C LYS A 250 -1.38 24.75 -8.44
N TYR A 251 -1.77 25.84 -9.08
CA TYR A 251 -2.91 26.65 -8.66
C TYR A 251 -4.18 25.82 -8.44
N ASP A 252 -4.47 24.83 -9.30
CA ASP A 252 -5.74 24.10 -9.28
C ASP A 252 -5.69 22.75 -8.53
N GLY A 253 -4.52 22.34 -8.04
CA GLY A 253 -4.39 21.02 -7.45
C GLY A 253 -2.98 20.62 -7.06
N LEU A 254 -2.95 19.52 -6.31
CA LEU A 254 -1.75 18.79 -5.97
C LEU A 254 -1.65 17.53 -6.82
N TYR A 255 -0.59 17.44 -7.60
CA TYR A 255 -0.42 16.41 -8.60
C TYR A 255 0.55 15.33 -8.11
N LEU A 256 0.16 14.07 -8.31
CA LEU A 256 0.85 12.89 -7.83
C LEU A 256 1.27 12.03 -9.03
N PRO A 257 2.50 12.19 -9.54
CA PRO A 257 3.02 11.36 -10.62
C PRO A 257 3.45 9.97 -10.10
N VAL A 258 2.84 8.92 -10.62
CA VAL A 258 3.11 7.53 -10.23
C VAL A 258 3.46 6.69 -11.46
N TYR A 259 4.63 6.03 -11.43
CA TYR A 259 5.01 5.06 -12.44
C TYR A 259 4.51 3.68 -12.03
N VAL A 260 3.75 3.00 -12.87
CA VAL A 260 3.23 1.66 -12.64
C VAL A 260 3.76 0.72 -13.72
N THR A 261 4.56 -0.27 -13.32
CA THR A 261 5.03 -1.35 -14.19
C THR A 261 4.25 -2.62 -13.86
N ALA A 262 3.36 -3.03 -14.75
CA ALA A 262 2.48 -4.18 -14.55
C ALA A 262 2.88 -5.38 -15.42
N TYR A 263 2.62 -6.57 -14.92
CA TYR A 263 2.91 -7.83 -15.59
C TYR A 263 1.86 -8.90 -15.30
N ALA A 264 1.79 -9.88 -16.19
CA ALA A 264 1.12 -11.14 -15.97
C ALA A 264 2.02 -12.28 -16.42
N ASN A 265 2.06 -13.36 -15.65
CA ASN A 265 2.84 -14.56 -15.93
C ASN A 265 1.93 -15.78 -15.87
N PHE A 266 1.78 -16.42 -17.02
CA PHE A 266 0.96 -17.61 -17.19
C PHE A 266 1.89 -18.80 -17.37
N ASN A 267 1.94 -19.69 -16.38
CA ASN A 267 2.70 -20.94 -16.48
C ASN A 267 4.19 -20.75 -16.87
N GLY A 268 4.80 -19.62 -16.50
CA GLY A 268 6.21 -19.32 -16.80
C GLY A 268 6.44 -18.42 -18.01
N VAL A 269 5.36 -17.98 -18.68
CA VAL A 269 5.43 -17.03 -19.80
C VAL A 269 5.07 -15.62 -19.29
N PRO A 270 6.07 -14.75 -19.02
CA PRO A 270 5.81 -13.39 -18.60
C PRO A 270 5.36 -12.51 -19.78
N SER A 271 4.42 -11.62 -19.50
CA SER A 271 3.92 -10.61 -20.43
C SER A 271 3.82 -9.26 -19.72
N SER A 272 4.27 -8.22 -20.39
CA SER A 272 4.07 -6.84 -19.94
C SER A 272 2.60 -6.45 -20.11
N TYR A 273 2.03 -5.79 -19.11
CA TYR A 273 0.64 -5.36 -19.13
C TYR A 273 0.54 -3.84 -19.16
N ILE A 274 -0.26 -3.31 -20.08
CA ILE A 274 -0.53 -1.87 -20.16
C ILE A 274 -1.73 -1.55 -19.27
N VAL A 275 -1.52 -0.67 -18.30
CA VAL A 275 -2.53 -0.32 -17.30
C VAL A 275 -3.60 0.57 -17.92
N ASN A 276 -4.87 0.23 -17.71
CA ASN A 276 -5.98 1.09 -18.12
C ASN A 276 -6.19 2.21 -17.07
N PRO A 277 -6.03 3.50 -17.41
CA PRO A 277 -6.22 4.59 -16.46
C PRO A 277 -7.67 4.73 -16.00
N ASN A 278 -8.65 4.31 -16.81
CA ASN A 278 -10.08 4.44 -16.47
C ASN A 278 -10.51 3.53 -15.33
N THR A 279 -9.82 2.40 -15.13
CA THR A 279 -10.07 1.44 -14.05
C THR A 279 -9.09 1.60 -12.88
N THR A 280 -8.04 2.41 -13.06
CA THR A 280 -7.06 2.66 -12.01
C THR A 280 -7.56 3.72 -11.03
N ARG A 281 -7.36 3.50 -9.74
CA ARG A 281 -7.79 4.41 -8.67
C ARG A 281 -6.71 4.55 -7.61
N LEU A 282 -6.54 5.77 -7.10
CA LEU A 282 -5.72 6.05 -5.93
C LEU A 282 -6.62 6.64 -4.85
N THR A 283 -6.69 5.99 -3.69
CA THR A 283 -7.35 6.54 -2.50
C THR A 283 -6.29 6.99 -1.51
N VAL A 284 -6.31 8.25 -1.11
CA VAL A 284 -5.38 8.79 -0.11
C VAL A 284 -6.14 9.09 1.16
N TYR A 285 -5.58 8.68 2.30
CA TYR A 285 -6.04 9.07 3.62
C TYR A 285 -4.94 9.74 4.42
N SER A 286 -5.29 10.86 5.03
CA SER A 286 -4.56 11.35 6.20
C SER A 286 -5.45 12.26 7.04
N GLY A 287 -5.29 12.23 8.35
CA GLY A 287 -5.85 13.24 9.25
C GLY A 287 -5.34 14.65 8.90
N SER A 288 -4.07 14.77 8.52
CA SER A 288 -3.51 16.06 8.08
C SER A 288 -4.17 16.59 6.79
N LEU A 289 -4.49 15.71 5.84
CA LEU A 289 -5.24 16.08 4.64
C LEU A 289 -6.66 16.55 4.99
N ALA A 290 -7.31 15.94 5.99
CA ALA A 290 -8.61 16.38 6.49
C ALA A 290 -8.54 17.79 7.09
N LEU A 291 -7.50 18.06 7.89
CA LEU A 291 -7.30 19.34 8.58
C LEU A 291 -7.01 20.48 7.60
N LEU A 292 -6.15 20.25 6.61
CA LEU A 292 -5.78 21.27 5.61
C LEU A 292 -6.98 21.87 4.89
N ASN A 293 -8.07 21.11 4.76
CA ASN A 293 -9.32 21.56 4.14
C ASN A 293 -9.12 22.14 2.72
N PHE A 294 -8.05 21.74 2.02
CA PHE A 294 -7.80 22.11 0.63
C PHE A 294 -8.86 21.54 -0.31
N THR A 295 -9.38 20.38 0.02
CA THR A 295 -10.35 19.64 -0.78
C THR A 295 -11.45 19.12 0.11
N GLN A 296 -12.61 18.87 -0.47
CA GLN A 296 -13.61 18.05 0.19
C GLN A 296 -13.05 16.63 0.36
N THR A 297 -13.05 16.14 1.60
CA THR A 297 -12.66 14.77 1.94
C THR A 297 -13.82 14.10 2.68
N ASN A 298 -13.89 12.77 2.59
CA ASN A 298 -14.76 11.99 3.47
C ASN A 298 -13.94 11.53 4.68
N LYS A 299 -13.95 12.33 5.76
CA LYS A 299 -13.15 12.09 6.97
C LYS A 299 -11.65 11.90 6.66
N GLY A 300 -11.08 12.73 5.80
CA GLY A 300 -9.68 12.63 5.38
C GLY A 300 -9.40 11.69 4.21
N ASN A 301 -10.41 10.95 3.72
CA ASN A 301 -10.29 10.15 2.51
C ASN A 301 -10.60 10.95 1.24
N ILE A 302 -9.78 10.74 0.21
CA ILE A 302 -10.08 11.15 -1.17
C ILE A 302 -9.74 10.03 -2.15
N THR A 303 -10.68 9.67 -3.02
CA THR A 303 -10.47 8.70 -4.10
C THR A 303 -10.39 9.42 -5.44
N MET A 304 -9.37 9.13 -6.21
CA MET A 304 -9.04 9.83 -7.45
C MET A 304 -8.85 8.86 -8.61
N THR A 305 -9.17 9.35 -9.80
CA THR A 305 -8.77 8.75 -11.07
C THR A 305 -7.55 9.49 -11.61
N PRO A 306 -6.73 8.87 -12.46
CA PRO A 306 -5.69 9.61 -13.19
C PRO A 306 -6.33 10.72 -14.03
N VAL A 307 -5.73 11.91 -14.02
CA VAL A 307 -6.07 13.03 -14.91
C VAL A 307 -5.26 12.99 -16.21
N ALA A 308 -4.13 12.30 -16.21
CA ALA A 308 -3.31 12.03 -17.38
C ALA A 308 -2.65 10.65 -17.27
N ALA A 309 -2.39 10.05 -18.42
CA ALA A 309 -1.68 8.78 -18.54
C ALA A 309 -0.75 8.80 -19.76
N TYR A 310 0.46 8.27 -19.61
CA TYR A 310 1.43 8.11 -20.69
C TYR A 310 2.08 6.72 -20.65
N TYR A 311 2.21 6.07 -21.80
CA TYR A 311 2.72 4.70 -21.91
C TYR A 311 4.18 4.71 -22.36
N TYR A 312 5.08 4.16 -21.55
CA TYR A 312 6.54 4.19 -21.79
C TYR A 312 7.09 2.93 -22.48
N GLY A 313 6.22 1.99 -22.89
CA GLY A 313 6.64 0.66 -23.37
C GLY A 313 7.00 -0.28 -22.20
N ASN A 314 7.27 -1.56 -22.50
CA ASN A 314 7.65 -2.60 -21.52
C ASN A 314 6.67 -2.83 -20.34
N GLY A 315 5.41 -2.37 -20.46
CA GLY A 315 4.40 -2.50 -19.39
C GLY A 315 4.45 -1.39 -18.34
N THR A 316 5.26 -0.34 -18.56
CA THR A 316 5.31 0.83 -17.68
C THR A 316 4.33 1.90 -18.17
N THR A 317 3.45 2.31 -17.26
CA THR A 317 2.49 3.40 -17.45
C THR A 317 2.76 4.49 -16.43
N TYR A 318 2.91 5.72 -16.88
CA TYR A 318 2.97 6.89 -16.02
C TYR A 318 1.57 7.46 -15.85
N LEU A 319 1.15 7.57 -14.61
CA LEU A 319 -0.17 8.04 -14.22
C LEU A 319 -0.02 9.30 -13.38
N VAL A 320 -0.80 10.32 -13.69
CA VAL A 320 -0.86 11.54 -12.88
C VAL A 320 -2.20 11.59 -12.20
N PHE A 321 -2.22 11.55 -10.87
CA PHE A 321 -3.42 11.81 -10.07
C PHE A 321 -3.44 13.27 -9.64
N ARG A 322 -4.62 13.85 -9.42
CA ARG A 322 -4.78 15.22 -8.91
C ARG A 322 -5.69 15.22 -7.69
N ILE A 323 -5.19 15.68 -6.56
CA ILE A 323 -6.01 16.13 -5.44
C ILE A 323 -6.48 17.55 -5.81
N PRO A 324 -7.77 17.76 -6.13
CA PRO A 324 -8.28 19.07 -6.49
C PRO A 324 -8.18 20.00 -5.28
N ILE A 325 -7.81 21.26 -5.49
CA ILE A 325 -7.82 22.27 -4.43
C ILE A 325 -9.04 23.18 -4.63
N SER A 326 -9.61 23.69 -3.55
CA SER A 326 -10.70 24.65 -3.58
C SER A 326 -10.23 25.97 -4.22
N PRO A 327 -11.05 26.65 -5.04
CA PRO A 327 -10.72 27.95 -5.63
C PRO A 327 -10.21 28.99 -4.62
N SER A 328 -10.68 28.91 -3.37
CA SER A 328 -10.24 29.78 -2.27
C SER A 328 -8.75 29.64 -1.91
N TYR A 329 -8.07 28.58 -2.36
CA TYR A 329 -6.64 28.33 -2.11
C TYR A 329 -5.83 28.24 -3.41
N TYR A 330 -6.32 28.80 -4.52
CA TYR A 330 -5.58 28.76 -5.79
C TYR A 330 -4.26 29.54 -5.72
N TRP A 331 -4.23 30.63 -4.96
CA TRP A 331 -3.00 31.39 -4.78
C TRP A 331 -2.02 30.67 -3.85
N PRO A 332 -0.74 30.52 -4.21
CA PRO A 332 0.25 29.80 -3.41
C PRO A 332 0.34 30.27 -1.94
N TRP A 333 0.33 31.59 -1.72
CA TRP A 333 0.36 32.16 -0.36
C TRP A 333 -0.85 31.76 0.49
N LEU A 334 -2.04 31.56 -0.10
CA LEU A 334 -3.23 31.07 0.62
C LEU A 334 -3.07 29.60 1.03
N GLN A 335 -2.28 28.82 0.29
CA GLN A 335 -1.97 27.44 0.65
C GLN A 335 -1.01 27.40 1.84
N GLU A 336 0.00 28.25 1.86
CA GLU A 336 0.91 28.42 2.99
C GLU A 336 0.16 28.88 4.26
N VAL A 337 -0.76 29.85 4.11
CA VAL A 337 -1.66 30.26 5.21
C VAL A 337 -2.49 29.09 5.73
N ALA A 338 -3.01 28.22 4.86
CA ALA A 338 -3.79 27.08 5.28
C ALA A 338 -2.95 26.03 6.02
N VAL A 339 -1.74 25.74 5.54
CA VAL A 339 -0.79 24.85 6.26
C VAL A 339 -0.47 25.44 7.63
N TRP A 340 -0.18 26.74 7.70
CA TRP A 340 0.03 27.43 8.97
C TRP A 340 -1.18 27.29 9.89
N ARG A 341 -2.33 27.75 9.44
CA ARG A 341 -3.55 27.84 10.24
C ARG A 341 -4.03 26.47 10.71
N TYR A 342 -4.07 25.49 9.82
CA TYR A 342 -4.72 24.21 10.08
C TYR A 342 -3.78 23.11 10.55
N LEU A 343 -2.47 23.19 10.27
CA LEU A 343 -1.50 22.21 10.74
C LEU A 343 -0.56 22.77 11.81
N VAL A 344 -0.17 24.05 11.73
CA VAL A 344 0.73 24.66 12.72
C VAL A 344 -0.05 25.21 13.93
N LEU A 345 -1.19 25.90 13.69
CA LEU A 345 -1.95 26.60 14.73
C LEU A 345 -3.16 25.86 15.31
N SER A 346 -3.58 24.74 14.73
CA SER A 346 -4.87 24.09 15.07
C SER A 346 -5.01 23.55 16.51
N SER A 347 -4.00 23.67 17.38
CA SER A 347 -4.13 23.45 18.83
C SER A 347 -3.89 24.68 19.70
N ALA A 348 -3.73 25.88 19.13
CA ALA A 348 -3.64 27.10 19.91
C ALA A 348 -4.94 27.32 20.70
N TYR A 349 -4.85 27.20 22.03
CA TYR A 349 -5.90 27.69 22.92
C TYR A 349 -5.90 29.22 22.78
N CYS A 350 -6.87 29.74 22.01
CA CYS A 350 -7.11 31.13 21.63
C CYS A 350 -6.60 31.51 20.22
N ASP A 351 -7.57 31.50 19.29
CA ASP A 351 -7.72 32.20 18.01
C ASP A 351 -6.50 32.36 17.05
N ASP A 352 -6.78 32.09 15.77
CA ASP A 352 -5.92 32.25 14.59
C ASP A 352 -5.57 33.72 14.27
N SER A 353 -6.13 34.68 15.02
CA SER A 353 -6.01 36.13 14.77
C SER A 353 -4.75 36.76 15.35
N TYR A 354 -4.00 36.03 16.16
CA TYR A 354 -2.76 36.54 16.73
C TYR A 354 -1.54 36.08 15.92
N PRO A 355 -0.71 37.01 15.43
CA PRO A 355 0.60 36.66 14.88
C PRO A 355 1.47 36.04 15.99
N PRO A 356 2.39 35.08 15.68
CA PRO A 356 3.47 34.73 16.60
C PRO A 356 4.13 36.04 17.06
N PRO A 357 4.38 36.25 18.36
CA PRO A 357 4.75 37.57 18.85
C PRO A 357 5.98 38.06 18.08
N TYR A 358 5.82 39.16 17.32
CA TYR A 358 6.89 39.82 16.56
C TYR A 358 8.10 40.17 17.46
N SER A 359 7.90 40.18 18.78
CA SER A 359 8.86 40.48 19.82
C SER A 359 9.41 39.26 20.57
N LEU A 360 9.41 38.04 20.01
CA LEU A 360 10.21 36.92 20.55
C LEU A 360 11.70 37.09 20.19
N SER A 361 12.27 38.26 20.47
CA SER A 361 13.66 38.59 20.13
C SER A 361 14.68 37.79 20.94
N LEU A 362 14.28 37.14 22.04
CA LEU A 362 15.19 36.38 22.90
C LEU A 362 14.71 34.94 23.07
N PRO A 363 15.59 33.94 22.89
CA PRO A 363 15.26 32.55 23.17
C PRO A 363 14.99 32.34 24.66
N ASP A 364 14.24 31.29 25.02
CA ASP A 364 14.00 30.93 26.43
C ASP A 364 15.32 30.99 27.19
N PRO A 365 15.49 31.90 28.17
CA PRO A 365 16.76 32.08 28.86
C PRO A 365 17.17 30.84 29.66
N LYS A 366 16.24 29.93 29.97
CA LYS A 366 16.55 28.66 30.65
C LYS A 366 17.11 27.59 29.71
N GLN A 367 16.71 27.59 28.44
CA GLN A 367 17.13 26.61 27.44
C GLN A 367 17.29 27.24 26.05
N PRO A 368 18.21 28.21 25.88
CA PRO A 368 18.24 29.07 24.70
C PRO A 368 18.59 28.30 23.41
N ALA A 369 19.47 27.31 23.51
CA ALA A 369 19.82 26.44 22.39
C ALA A 369 18.63 25.57 21.94
N LEU A 370 17.84 25.06 22.88
CA LEU A 370 16.67 24.24 22.57
C LEU A 370 15.53 25.09 22.00
N ASP A 371 15.30 26.29 22.53
CA ASP A 371 14.30 27.20 21.97
C ASP A 371 14.68 27.68 20.56
N MET A 372 15.98 27.94 20.31
CA MET A 372 16.47 28.26 18.97
C MET A 372 16.29 27.10 17.97
N LEU A 373 16.59 25.87 18.38
CA LEU A 373 16.34 24.68 17.56
C LEU A 373 14.84 24.49 17.26
N ARG A 374 13.97 24.78 18.23
CA ARG A 374 12.49 24.73 18.09
C ARG A 374 11.89 25.87 17.25
N ARG A 375 12.66 26.86 16.81
CA ARG A 375 12.18 27.92 15.90
C ARG A 375 12.18 27.50 14.44
N LYS A 376 12.88 26.41 14.10
CA LYS A 376 13.04 25.89 12.75
C LYS A 376 12.75 24.40 12.77
N VAL A 377 11.61 23.96 12.24
CA VAL A 377 11.20 22.55 12.34
C VAL A 377 10.71 22.06 10.98
N THR A 378 11.27 20.95 10.50
CA THR A 378 10.69 20.18 9.40
C THR A 378 9.81 19.08 9.98
N VAL A 379 8.58 18.97 9.49
CA VAL A 379 7.59 17.97 9.89
C VAL A 379 7.21 17.11 8.68
N ALA A 380 6.95 15.82 8.88
CA ALA A 380 6.43 14.94 7.82
C ALA A 380 5.29 14.03 8.27
N PHE A 381 4.18 14.07 7.54
CA PHE A 381 3.00 13.24 7.71
C PHE A 381 2.96 12.10 6.68
N LEU A 382 2.58 10.90 7.13
CA LEU A 382 2.23 9.81 6.21
C LEU A 382 0.84 10.08 5.63
N TRP A 383 0.77 10.17 4.31
CA TRP A 383 -0.47 10.11 3.55
C TRP A 383 -0.61 8.69 3.00
N ALA A 384 -1.44 7.88 3.64
CA ALA A 384 -1.63 6.47 3.28
C ALA A 384 -2.40 6.37 1.96
N GLY A 385 -1.69 6.01 0.88
CA GLY A 385 -2.28 5.76 -0.42
C GLY A 385 -2.67 4.29 -0.59
N LEU A 386 -3.83 4.01 -1.17
CA LEU A 386 -4.22 2.72 -1.72
C LEU A 386 -4.35 2.85 -3.23
N LEU A 387 -3.44 2.21 -3.96
CA LEU A 387 -3.46 2.15 -5.40
C LEU A 387 -4.16 0.85 -5.82
N GLY A 388 -5.17 0.95 -6.68
CA GLY A 388 -5.87 -0.18 -7.30
C GLY A 388 -5.63 -0.16 -8.81
N VAL A 389 -5.15 -1.26 -9.36
CA VAL A 389 -4.85 -1.44 -10.79
C VAL A 389 -5.53 -2.71 -11.28
N GLU A 390 -6.34 -2.59 -12.33
CA GLU A 390 -6.99 -3.76 -12.94
C GLU A 390 -6.06 -4.45 -13.94
N ILE A 391 -5.80 -5.74 -13.70
CA ILE A 391 -5.01 -6.62 -14.57
C ILE A 391 -5.88 -7.85 -14.90
N TYR A 392 -6.18 -8.06 -16.19
CA TYR A 392 -7.05 -9.16 -16.66
C TYR A 392 -8.40 -9.25 -15.90
N GLY A 393 -9.04 -8.11 -15.67
CA GLY A 393 -10.34 -8.02 -14.97
C GLY A 393 -10.26 -8.17 -13.45
N PHE A 394 -9.09 -8.41 -12.87
CA PHE A 394 -8.88 -8.42 -11.42
C PHE A 394 -8.27 -7.11 -10.94
N ASN A 395 -8.94 -6.41 -10.03
CA ASN A 395 -8.44 -5.18 -9.42
C ASN A 395 -7.49 -5.52 -8.27
N LEU A 396 -6.20 -5.31 -8.51
CA LEU A 396 -5.12 -5.60 -7.58
C LEU A 396 -4.78 -4.33 -6.78
N LEU A 397 -4.93 -4.39 -5.46
CA LEU A 397 -4.68 -3.27 -4.55
C LEU A 397 -3.36 -3.40 -3.80
N THR A 398 -2.69 -2.28 -3.57
CA THR A 398 -1.52 -2.20 -2.68
C THR A 398 -1.45 -0.84 -2.01
N GLY A 399 -0.65 -0.73 -0.94
CA GLY A 399 -0.35 0.54 -0.31
C GLY A 399 0.72 1.33 -1.07
N LEU A 400 0.51 2.62 -1.28
CA LEU A 400 1.49 3.58 -1.80
C LEU A 400 1.82 4.59 -0.69
N LYS A 401 3.09 4.68 -0.30
CA LYS A 401 3.53 5.64 0.71
C LYS A 401 3.70 7.01 0.05
N LEU A 402 2.92 7.98 0.53
CA LEU A 402 3.05 9.40 0.21
C LEU A 402 3.42 10.13 1.51
N VAL A 403 4.29 11.13 1.43
CA VAL A 403 4.79 11.85 2.61
C VAL A 403 4.63 13.34 2.40
N PHE A 404 3.77 13.97 3.18
CA PHE A 404 3.60 15.42 3.18
C PHE A 404 4.57 16.05 4.14
N LYS A 405 5.46 16.91 3.64
CA LYS A 405 6.47 17.62 4.42
C LYS A 405 6.15 19.10 4.43
N PHE A 406 6.36 19.75 5.56
CA PHE A 406 6.39 21.21 5.65
C PHE A 406 7.50 21.66 6.59
N TYR A 407 7.98 22.88 6.40
CA TYR A 407 8.99 23.48 7.24
C TYR A 407 8.41 24.72 7.89
N VAL A 408 8.67 24.90 9.18
CA VAL A 408 8.21 26.02 9.96
C VAL A 408 9.42 26.79 10.43
N ASN A 409 9.51 28.07 10.05
CA ASN A 409 10.49 29.00 10.60
C ASN A 409 9.78 30.18 11.29
N THR A 410 9.70 30.15 12.60
CA THR A 410 9.05 31.21 13.38
C THR A 410 9.93 32.45 13.58
N ASN A 411 11.09 32.53 12.90
CA ASN A 411 11.96 33.70 12.87
C ASN A 411 12.55 33.89 11.45
N PRO A 412 11.73 34.21 10.45
CA PRO A 412 12.16 34.34 9.06
C PRO A 412 12.99 35.62 8.85
N PRO A 413 14.00 35.61 7.95
CA PRO A 413 14.79 36.80 7.64
C PRO A 413 13.98 37.98 7.07
N SER A 414 12.85 37.69 6.43
CA SER A 414 11.96 38.66 5.77
C SER A 414 10.91 39.27 6.69
N TYR A 415 10.83 38.85 7.97
CA TYR A 415 9.74 39.17 8.91
C TYR A 415 8.34 38.70 8.48
N ASP A 416 8.20 38.07 7.31
CA ASP A 416 6.98 37.41 6.85
C ASP A 416 7.06 35.90 7.13
N TRP A 417 6.26 35.44 8.08
CA TRP A 417 6.25 34.07 8.56
C TRP A 417 5.32 33.18 7.74
N VAL A 418 4.37 33.75 6.99
CA VAL A 418 3.50 33.00 6.07
C VAL A 418 4.33 32.51 4.89
N ASP A 419 5.11 33.40 4.28
CA ASP A 419 6.04 33.12 3.16
C ASP A 419 7.21 32.18 3.55
N SER A 420 7.25 31.70 4.80
CA SER A 420 8.34 30.89 5.35
C SER A 420 7.98 29.42 5.57
N ILE A 421 6.82 28.98 5.06
CA ILE A 421 6.30 27.62 5.24
C ILE A 421 6.32 26.87 3.91
N PRO A 422 7.51 26.51 3.37
CA PRO A 422 7.52 25.63 2.22
C PRO A 422 6.92 24.29 2.65
N PHE A 423 6.19 23.66 1.74
CA PHE A 423 5.64 22.33 1.91
C PHE A 423 5.63 21.60 0.57
N ASP A 424 5.77 20.27 0.60
CA ASP A 424 5.70 19.44 -0.60
C ASP A 424 5.42 17.96 -0.27
N LEU A 425 5.18 17.15 -1.29
CA LEU A 425 4.99 15.71 -1.18
C LEU A 425 6.19 14.92 -1.70
N PHE A 426 6.54 13.86 -0.97
CA PHE A 426 7.66 12.96 -1.28
C PHE A 426 7.28 11.50 -1.11
N GLY A 427 8.02 10.60 -1.73
CA GLY A 427 7.89 9.15 -1.51
C GLY A 427 8.59 8.65 -0.25
N ASP A 428 9.58 9.40 0.25
CA ASP A 428 10.33 9.08 1.46
C ASP A 428 10.43 10.32 2.37
N GLU A 429 10.24 10.14 3.67
CA GLU A 429 10.37 11.19 4.69
C GLU A 429 11.79 11.77 4.78
N ARG A 430 12.79 10.99 4.40
CA ARG A 430 14.21 11.37 4.35
C ARG A 430 14.61 12.07 3.06
N ALA A 431 13.68 12.27 2.11
CA ALA A 431 13.94 13.07 0.93
C ALA A 431 14.37 14.50 1.33
N SER A 432 15.34 15.07 0.61
CA SER A 432 15.86 16.42 0.88
C SER A 432 14.76 17.47 0.83
N PHE A 433 14.77 18.40 1.78
CA PHE A 433 13.73 19.43 1.94
C PHE A 433 14.26 20.66 2.71
N PRO A 434 13.96 21.91 2.26
CA PRO A 434 13.11 22.32 1.14
C PRO A 434 13.73 21.99 -0.24
N PRO A 435 12.92 21.90 -1.32
CA PRO A 435 13.43 21.64 -2.66
C PRO A 435 14.43 22.74 -3.07
N GLY A 436 15.72 22.40 -3.15
CA GLY A 436 16.79 23.32 -3.55
C GLY A 436 18.07 23.31 -2.71
N THR A 437 18.19 22.50 -1.65
CA THR A 437 19.42 22.43 -0.83
C THR A 437 20.41 21.33 -1.25
N VAL A 438 20.41 20.91 -2.51
CA VAL A 438 21.57 20.19 -3.07
C VAL A 438 22.46 21.24 -3.71
N VAL A 439 23.51 21.65 -2.99
CA VAL A 439 24.67 22.35 -3.55
C VAL A 439 25.76 21.33 -3.82
#